data_AF-A0A816BHA8-F1
#
_entry.id   AF-A0A816BHA8-F1
#
_cell.length_a   1.000
_cell.length_b   1.000
_cell.length_c   1.000
_cell.angle_alpha   90.00
_cell.angle_beta   90.00
_cell.angle_gamma   90.00
#
_symmetry.space_group_name_H-M   'P 1'
#
loop_
_entity.id
_entity.type
_entity.pdbx_description
1 polymer ?
#
loop_
_entity_poly.entity_id
_entity_poly.type
_entity_poly.pdbx_seq_one_letter_code
_entity_poly.pdbx_strand_id
1 'polypeptide(L)' 'MSAKLTSLLGDEWYAVYASITSSINTIGLFSPIAYFRTLQRQPEPILNLCGESLSRSTIELVWQPPSKP' A
#
# COMPACT_ATOMS: atom_id res chain seq x y z
N MET A 1 -25.13 0.72 -8.11
CA MET A 1 -24.46 1.77 -7.31
C MET A 1 -23.07 1.27 -6.97
N SER A 2 -22.03 2.04 -7.24
CA SER A 2 -20.64 1.67 -6.95
C SER A 2 -19.94 2.84 -6.24
N ALA A 3 -19.05 2.52 -5.30
CA ALA A 3 -18.23 3.49 -4.60
C ALA A 3 -16.76 3.27 -4.98
N LYS A 4 -16.04 4.35 -5.27
CA LYS A 4 -14.60 4.30 -5.58
C LYS A 4 -13.82 4.74 -4.36
N LEU A 5 -13.00 3.84 -3.83
CA LEU A 5 -12.03 4.17 -2.80
C LEU A 5 -10.75 4.72 -3.46
N THR A 6 -10.27 5.87 -2.99
CA THR A 6 -9.04 6.52 -3.48
C THR A 6 -8.00 6.59 -2.36
N SER A 7 -6.74 6.78 -2.73
CA SER A 7 -5.62 6.99 -1.79
C SER A 7 -5.29 5.82 -0.84
N LEU A 8 -5.65 4.58 -1.20
CA LEU A 8 -5.27 3.37 -0.45
C LEU A 8 -3.78 3.07 -0.63
N LEU A 9 -3.08 2.69 0.44
CA LEU A 9 -1.69 2.22 0.40
C LEU A 9 -1.55 1.02 -0.54
N GLY A 10 -0.39 0.89 -1.20
CA GLY A 10 -0.10 -0.23 -2.10
C GLY A 10 0.32 -1.46 -1.32
N ASP A 11 0.08 -2.64 -1.88
CA ASP A 11 0.43 -3.95 -1.31
C ASP A 11 -0.16 -4.26 0.09
N GLU A 12 -1.16 -3.49 0.52
CA GLU A 12 -1.79 -3.55 1.84
C GLU A 12 -3.15 -4.26 1.81
N TRP A 13 -3.50 -4.91 2.91
CA TRP A 13 -4.79 -5.58 3.09
C TRP A 13 -5.83 -4.63 3.67
N TYR A 14 -7.00 -4.58 3.03
CA TYR A 14 -8.14 -3.80 3.48
C TYR A 14 -9.35 -4.70 3.71
N ALA A 15 -10.09 -4.41 4.79
CA ALA A 15 -11.37 -5.00 5.10
C ALA A 15 -12.48 -3.97 4.85
N VAL A 16 -13.45 -4.31 4.02
CA VAL A 16 -14.57 -3.42 3.67
C VAL A 16 -15.90 -4.11 3.88
N TYR A 17 -16.88 -3.34 4.37
CA TYR A 17 -18.26 -3.76 4.47
C TYR A 17 -19.16 -2.57 4.11
N ALA A 18 -20.37 -2.87 3.66
CA ALA A 18 -21.39 -1.88 3.41
C ALA A 18 -22.51 -2.02 4.45
N SER A 19 -23.10 -0.90 4.85
CA SER A 19 -24.28 -0.87 5.70
C SER A 19 -25.38 -0.03 5.07
N ILE A 20 -26.63 -0.46 5.22
CA ILE A 20 -27.78 0.33 4.81
C ILE A 20 -28.22 1.18 6.01
N THR A 21 -28.26 2.50 5.81
CA THR A 21 -28.83 3.45 6.78
C THR A 21 -30.10 4.04 6.20
N SER A 22 -31.24 3.82 6.85
CA SER A 22 -32.52 4.46 6.51
C SER A 22 -32.82 5.59 7.48
N SER A 23 -33.47 6.66 7.01
CA SER A 23 -33.90 7.82 7.83
C SER A 23 -34.87 7.45 8.95
N ILE A 24 -35.49 6.27 8.88
CA ILE A 24 -36.33 5.69 9.93
C ILE A 24 -35.47 4.72 10.73
N ASN A 25 -34.62 5.22 11.63
CA ASN A 25 -33.93 4.50 12.72
C ASN A 25 -33.58 3.01 12.47
N THR A 26 -33.17 2.65 11.25
CA THR A 26 -32.91 1.27 10.88
C THR A 26 -31.42 1.05 11.00
N ILE A 27 -31.02 0.61 12.18
CA ILE A 27 -29.69 0.10 12.44
C ILE A 27 -29.76 -1.39 12.07
N GLY A 28 -28.92 -1.89 11.15
CA GLY A 28 -28.57 -3.31 11.23
C GLY A 28 -28.54 -4.18 9.99
N LEU A 29 -28.54 -3.64 8.76
CA LEU A 29 -28.17 -4.45 7.59
C LEU A 29 -26.73 -4.17 7.18
N PHE A 30 -25.85 -5.12 7.48
CA PHE A 30 -24.44 -5.12 7.10
C PHE A 30 -24.19 -6.21 6.06
N SER A 31 -23.34 -5.93 5.08
CA SER A 31 -22.79 -6.96 4.22
C SER A 31 -21.76 -7.80 4.97
N PRO A 32 -21.42 -9.00 4.46
CA PRO A 32 -20.18 -9.66 4.84
C PRO A 32 -18.98 -8.74 4.62
N ILE A 33 -17.93 -8.93 5.42
CA ILE A 33 -16.66 -8.24 5.24
C ILE A 33 -15.94 -8.87 4.03
N ALA A 34 -15.58 -8.04 3.06
CA ALA A 34 -14.71 -8.42 1.96
C ALA A 34 -13.28 -7.98 2.27
N TYR A 35 -12.33 -8.89 2.07
CA TYR A 35 -10.91 -8.60 2.17
C TYR A 35 -10.32 -8.50 0.77
N PHE A 36 -9.56 -7.45 0.52
CA PHE A 36 -8.80 -7.32 -0.71
C PHE A 36 -7.42 -6.75 -0.42
N ARG A 37 -6.46 -7.14 -1.26
CA ARG A 37 -5.13 -6.56 -1.26
C ARG A 37 -5.03 -5.55 -2.40
N THR A 38 -4.48 -4.38 -2.12
CA THR A 38 -4.21 -3.40 -3.17
C THR A 38 -3.05 -3.86 -4.05
N LEU A 39 -3.03 -3.38 -5.30
CA LEU A 39 -1.92 -3.66 -6.20
C LEU A 39 -0.62 -3.08 -5.64
N GLN A 40 0.50 -3.73 -5.95
CA GLN A 40 1.82 -3.16 -5.70
C GLN A 40 1.92 -1.81 -6.39
N ARG A 41 2.42 -0.82 -5.66
CA ARG A 41 2.78 0.48 -6.24
C ARG A 41 4.18 0.38 -6.83
N GLN A 42 4.53 1.36 -7.65
CA GLN A 42 5.92 1.55 -8.00
C GLN A 42 6.74 1.75 -6.73
N PRO A 43 7.81 0.96 -6.50
CA PRO A 43 8.66 1.11 -5.33
C PRO A 43 9.22 2.53 -5.29
N GLU A 44 9.41 3.06 -4.09
CA GLU A 44 10.11 4.33 -3.95
C GLU A 44 11.60 4.16 -4.33
N PRO A 45 12.32 5.25 -4.66
CA PRO A 45 13.75 5.18 -4.88
C PRO A 45 14.50 4.64 -3.67
N ILE A 46 15.62 3.95 -3.92
CA ILE A 46 16.55 3.52 -2.86
C ILE A 46 17.12 4.74 -2.11
N LEU A 47 17.41 4.55 -0.83
CA LEU A 47 17.93 5.61 0.03
C LEU A 47 19.42 5.39 0.28
N ASN A 48 20.16 6.47 0.58
CA ASN A 48 21.55 6.41 1.03
C ASN A 48 22.47 5.55 0.14
N LEU A 49 22.39 5.76 -1.18
CA LEU A 49 23.31 5.14 -2.13
C LEU A 49 24.71 5.74 -1.93
N CYS A 50 25.62 4.91 -1.43
CA CYS A 50 27.03 5.23 -1.25
C CYS A 50 27.88 4.24 -2.05
N GLY A 51 29.01 4.73 -2.57
CA GLY A 51 29.95 3.92 -3.32
C GLY A 51 31.37 4.13 -2.83
N GLU A 52 32.09 3.04 -2.57
CA GLU A 52 33.50 3.06 -2.17
C GLU A 52 34.35 2.32 -3.20
N SER A 53 35.51 2.87 -3.55
CA SER A 53 36.43 2.23 -4.49
C SER A 53 37.24 1.15 -3.78
N LEU A 54 36.98 -0.10 -4.13
CA LEU A 54 37.76 -1.24 -3.64
C LEU A 54 39.06 -1.44 -4.45
N SER A 55 39.05 -1.04 -5.72
CA SER A 55 40.22 -1.14 -6.60
C SER A 55 40.13 -0.16 -7.78
N ARG A 56 41.17 -0.12 -8.62
CA ARG A 56 41.22 0.73 -9.83
C ARG A 56 40.05 0.50 -10.80
N SER A 57 39.37 -0.65 -10.71
CA SER A 57 38.23 -1.01 -11.55
C SER A 57 37.08 -1.64 -10.77
N THR A 58 37.05 -1.49 -9.45
CA THR A 58 36.04 -2.13 -8.58
C THR A 58 35.48 -1.11 -7.62
N ILE A 59 34.16 -1.01 -7.57
CA ILE A 59 33.42 -0.14 -6.65
C ILE A 59 32.44 -1.03 -5.88
N GLU A 60 32.44 -0.88 -4.57
CA GLU A 60 31.40 -1.40 -3.68
C GLU A 60 30.27 -0.40 -3.61
N LEU A 61 29.03 -0.86 -3.78
CA LEU A 61 27.84 -0.03 -3.67
C LEU A 61 26.99 -0.54 -2.52
N VAL A 62 26.60 0.37 -1.64
CA VAL A 62 25.72 0.10 -0.51
C VAL A 62 24.55 1.07 -0.58
N TRP A 63 23.34 0.56 -0.38
CA TRP A 63 22.12 1.38 -0.31
C TRP A 63 21.15 0.80 0.72
N GLN A 64 20.21 1.63 1.13
CA GLN A 64 19.11 1.24 2.00
C GLN A 64 17.87 0.92 1.16
N PRO A 65 17.04 -0.04 1.62
CA PRO A 65 15.76 -0.35 0.98
C PRO A 65 14.86 0.88 0.87
N PRO A 66 14.01 0.97 -0.16
CA PRO A 66 12.95 1.96 -0.23
C PRO A 66 12.06 1.92 1.00
N SER A 67 11.52 3.09 1.41
CA SER A 67 10.62 3.17 2.56
C SER A 67 9.28 2.46 2.31
N LYS A 68 8.90 2.33 1.03
CA LYS A 68 7.76 1.56 0.55
C LYS A 68 8.23 0.61 -0.55
N PRO A 69 8.35 -0.70 -0.27
CA PRO A 69 8.75 -1.70 -1.25
C PRO A 69 7.68 -1.91 -2.34
#